data_AF-A0A1M4YA43-F1
#
_entry.id   AF-A0A1M4YA43-F1
#
_cell.length_a   1.000
_cell.length_b   1.000
_cell.length_c   1.000
_cell.angle_alpha   90.00
_cell.angle_beta   90.00
_cell.angle_gamma   90.00
#
_symmetry.space_group_name_H-M   'P 1'
#
loop_
_entity.id
_entity.type
_entity.pdbx_description
1 polymer ?
#
loop_
_entity_poly.entity_id
_entity_poly.type
_entity_poly.pdbx_seq_one_letter_code
_entity_poly.pdbx_strand_id
1 'polypeptide(L)'
;MFELAGKRKYNIYDFTRQYLNSHFANKEMDSGYSVYHCADAEDCMDNLLREIKPKFGINSNEVEIPPFAAHWIGYVLRQLVLELNLKSSQLAGIDLNRLMLFIPVAESEDEEYLIERIKVNLLGTKKGLR
;
A
#
# COMPACT_ATOMS: atom_id res chain seq x y z
N MET A 1 8.64 0.04 -4.37
CA MET A 1 8.80 1.03 -3.27
C MET A 1 8.51 0.46 -1.89
N PHE A 2 7.34 -0.15 -1.66
CA PHE A 2 7.01 -0.69 -0.33
C PHE A 2 7.95 -1.81 0.12
N GLU A 3 8.37 -2.68 -0.80
CA GLU A 3 9.40 -3.69 -0.51
C GLU A 3 10.70 -3.05 0.00
N LEU A 4 11.14 -1.96 -0.64
CA LEU A 4 12.30 -1.18 -0.23
C LEU A 4 12.10 -0.54 1.14
N ALA A 5 10.90 -0.05 1.44
CA ALA A 5 10.56 0.45 2.77
C ALA A 5 10.73 -0.64 3.85
N GLY A 6 10.30 -1.87 3.54
CA GLY A 6 10.51 -3.03 4.40
C GLY A 6 11.98 -3.39 4.57
N LYS A 7 12.76 -3.39 3.47
CA LYS A 7 14.23 -3.61 3.52
C LYS A 7 14.94 -2.57 4.38
N ARG A 8 14.50 -1.31 4.32
CA ARG A 8 15.02 -0.18 5.12
C ARG A 8 14.47 -0.16 6.56
N LYS A 9 13.69 -1.16 6.98
CA LYS A 9 13.13 -1.30 8.35
C LYS A 9 12.27 -0.12 8.79
N TYR A 10 11.59 0.54 7.84
CA TYR A 10 10.54 1.49 8.18
C TYR A 10 9.34 0.77 8.77
N ASN A 11 8.64 1.45 9.67
CA ASN A 11 7.33 1.06 10.15
C ASN A 11 6.36 1.07 8.98
N ILE A 12 5.94 -0.10 8.49
CA ILE A 12 5.10 -0.19 7.29
C ILE A 12 3.71 0.42 7.51
N TYR A 13 3.15 0.39 8.73
CA TYR A 13 1.87 1.02 9.02
C TYR A 13 1.96 2.54 8.88
N ASP A 14 2.95 3.14 9.53
CA ASP A 14 3.17 4.58 9.48
C ASP A 14 3.60 5.03 8.07
N PHE A 15 4.48 4.26 7.42
CA PHE A 15 4.90 4.51 6.03
C PHE A 15 3.70 4.53 5.09
N THR A 16 2.84 3.51 5.15
CA THR A 16 1.67 3.40 4.26
C THR A 16 0.70 4.55 4.48
N ARG A 17 0.42 4.90 5.73
CA ARG A 17 -0.47 6.02 6.07
C ARG A 17 0.08 7.35 5.55
N GLN A 18 1.37 7.61 5.72
CA GLN A 18 1.98 8.84 5.23
C GLN A 18 2.04 8.84 3.69
N TYR A 19 2.41 7.71 3.08
CA TYR A 19 2.45 7.53 1.63
C TYR A 19 1.11 7.85 0.98
N LEU A 20 0.02 7.21 1.42
CA LEU A 20 -1.32 7.39 0.85
C LEU A 20 -1.86 8.83 0.99
N ASN A 21 -1.29 9.64 1.88
CA ASN A 21 -1.64 11.05 2.04
C ASN A 21 -0.62 12.02 1.40
N SER A 22 0.41 11.50 0.73
CA SER A 22 1.47 12.31 0.13
C SER A 22 1.07 12.89 -1.23
N HIS A 23 1.71 14.00 -1.63
CA HIS A 23 1.58 14.51 -2.99
C HIS A 23 2.24 13.56 -4.00
N PHE A 24 3.27 12.83 -3.56
CA PHE A 24 3.88 11.77 -4.32
C PHE A 24 2.85 10.71 -4.74
N ALA A 25 2.05 10.17 -3.82
CA ALA A 25 1.02 9.17 -4.14
C ALA A 25 -0.06 9.73 -5.09
N ASN A 26 -0.42 11.01 -4.97
CA ASN A 26 -1.32 11.63 -5.96
C ASN A 26 -0.71 11.63 -7.39
N LYS A 27 0.61 11.72 -7.52
CA LYS A 27 1.30 11.67 -8.82
C LYS A 27 1.55 10.25 -9.28
N GLU A 28 1.88 9.33 -8.38
CA GLU A 28 2.25 7.96 -8.73
C GLU A 28 1.00 7.07 -8.82
N MET A 29 0.14 7.08 -7.80
CA MET A 29 -1.03 6.21 -7.72
C MET A 29 -2.28 6.79 -8.41
N ASP A 30 -2.53 8.09 -8.29
CA ASP A 30 -3.84 8.61 -8.72
C ASP A 30 -3.82 9.10 -10.18
N SER A 31 -2.64 9.22 -10.78
CA SER A 31 -2.51 9.67 -12.17
C SER A 31 -2.47 8.48 -13.13
N GLY A 32 -3.10 8.65 -14.29
CA GLY A 32 -3.05 7.66 -15.37
C GLY A 32 -1.67 7.56 -16.05
N TYR A 33 -0.83 8.58 -15.89
CA TYR A 33 0.56 8.59 -16.38
C TYR A 33 1.45 9.41 -15.46
N SER A 34 2.58 8.82 -15.07
CA SER A 34 3.58 9.44 -14.19
C SER A 34 4.98 9.02 -14.60
N VAL A 35 5.94 9.94 -14.49
CA VAL A 35 7.37 9.60 -14.65
C VAL A 35 7.82 8.54 -13.63
N TYR A 36 7.13 8.47 -12.48
CA TYR A 36 7.43 7.50 -11.43
C TYR A 36 6.98 6.08 -11.76
N HIS A 37 6.14 5.86 -12.79
CA HIS A 37 5.74 4.51 -13.22
C HIS A 37 6.88 3.72 -13.85
N CYS A 38 7.89 4.41 -14.40
CA CYS A 38 9.08 3.81 -15.00
C CYS A 38 10.37 4.11 -14.22
N ALA A 39 10.30 4.94 -13.18
CA ALA A 39 11.44 5.23 -12.33
C ALA A 39 11.75 4.03 -11.43
N ASP A 40 13.01 3.88 -11.05
CA ASP A 40 13.38 2.85 -10.09
C ASP A 40 12.85 3.17 -8.68
N ALA A 41 12.86 2.14 -7.83
CA ALA A 41 12.29 2.24 -6.49
C ALA A 41 13.08 3.17 -5.56
N GLU A 42 14.39 3.35 -5.78
CA GLU A 42 15.26 4.21 -4.97
C GLU A 42 14.97 5.68 -5.30
N ASP A 43 14.93 6.03 -6.58
CA ASP A 43 14.57 7.37 -7.06
C ASP A 43 13.17 7.79 -6.58
N CYS A 44 12.20 6.88 -6.67
CA CYS A 44 10.87 7.12 -6.14
C CYS A 44 10.90 7.37 -4.62
N MET A 45 11.64 6.55 -3.88
CA MET A 45 11.76 6.66 -2.42
C MET A 45 12.41 7.99 -2.01
N ASP A 46 13.46 8.42 -2.70
CA ASP A 46 14.15 9.68 -2.42
C ASP A 46 13.24 10.90 -2.65
N ASN A 47 12.37 10.85 -3.66
CA ASN A 47 11.36 11.88 -3.86
C ASN A 47 10.29 11.85 -2.76
N LEU A 48 9.77 10.67 -2.43
CA LEU A 48 8.76 10.49 -1.38
C LEU A 48 9.26 10.95 0.00
N LEU A 49 10.49 10.60 0.39
CA LEU A 49 11.07 10.93 1.69
C LEU A 49 11.32 12.45 1.90
N ARG A 50 11.20 13.26 0.84
CA ARG A 50 11.15 14.73 1.00
C ARG A 50 9.80 15.20 1.56
N GLU A 51 8.75 14.41 1.38
CA GLU A 51 7.38 14.72 1.81
C GLU A 51 7.00 14.03 3.13
N ILE A 52 7.51 12.82 3.37
CA ILE A 52 7.14 11.99 4.53
C ILE A 52 8.34 11.69 5.43
N LYS A 53 8.07 11.39 6.71
CA LYS A 53 9.09 10.99 7.69
C LYS A 53 8.61 9.72 8.39
N PRO A 54 8.72 8.54 7.74
CA PRO A 54 8.29 7.28 8.32
C PRO A 54 9.13 6.95 9.54
N LYS A 55 8.48 6.42 10.58
CA LYS A 55 9.19 5.91 11.77
C LYS A 55 10.00 4.66 11.42
N PHE A 56 11.04 4.39 12.21
CA PHE A 56 11.78 3.13 12.19
C PHE A 56 11.23 2.17 13.24
N GLY A 57 11.30 0.87 12.96
CA GLY A 57 10.85 -0.17 13.89
C GLY A 57 9.33 -0.28 14.03
N ILE A 58 8.87 -1.17 14.91
CA ILE A 58 7.45 -1.43 15.16
C ILE A 58 7.02 -0.89 16.52
N ASN A 59 5.77 -0.42 16.62
CA ASN A 59 5.17 -0.15 17.93
C ASN A 59 4.82 -1.49 18.61
N SER A 60 4.61 -1.47 19.93
CA SER A 60 4.31 -2.69 20.72
C SER A 60 3.06 -3.47 20.26
N ASN A 61 2.15 -2.82 19.54
CA ASN A 61 0.88 -3.39 19.09
C ASN A 61 0.87 -3.73 17.59
N GLU A 62 2.01 -3.61 16.90
CA GLU A 62 2.13 -3.84 15.46
C GLU A 62 2.97 -5.09 15.18
N VAL A 63 2.66 -5.77 14.09
CA VAL A 63 3.42 -6.94 13.64
C VAL A 63 4.55 -6.46 12.72
N GLU A 64 5.74 -7.06 12.84
CA GLU A 64 6.80 -6.81 11.85
C GLU A 64 6.34 -7.35 10.49
N ILE A 65 6.27 -6.45 9.51
CA ILE A 65 5.89 -6.81 8.13
C ILE A 65 7.18 -7.09 7.36
N PRO A 66 7.40 -8.33 6.88
CA PRO A 66 8.59 -8.65 6.10
C PRO A 66 8.56 -7.91 4.75
N PRO A 67 9.72 -7.64 4.11
CA PRO A 67 9.79 -6.88 2.86
C PRO A 67 8.89 -7.43 1.75
N PHE A 68 8.82 -8.75 1.63
CA PHE A 68 7.93 -9.42 0.69
C PHE A 68 6.45 -9.09 0.97
N ALA A 69 6.00 -9.11 2.22
CA ALA A 69 4.63 -8.72 2.53
C ALA A 69 4.38 -7.23 2.29
N ALA A 70 5.38 -6.38 2.54
CA ALA A 70 5.29 -4.96 2.21
C ALA A 70 5.09 -4.74 0.70
N HIS A 71 5.79 -5.50 -0.16
CA HIS A 71 5.57 -5.49 -1.60
C HIS A 71 4.08 -5.67 -1.94
N TRP A 72 3.46 -6.73 -1.42
CA TRP A 72 2.05 -7.03 -1.65
C TRP A 72 1.10 -5.97 -1.13
N ILE A 73 1.39 -5.34 0.02
CA ILE A 73 0.60 -4.19 0.48
C ILE A 73 0.58 -3.09 -0.58
N GLY A 74 1.76 -2.70 -1.08
CA GLY A 74 1.85 -1.66 -2.11
C GLY A 74 1.11 -2.04 -3.40
N TYR A 75 1.29 -3.29 -3.84
CA TYR A 75 0.61 -3.84 -5.01
C TYR A 75 -0.92 -3.77 -4.87
N VAL A 76 -1.47 -4.31 -3.78
CA VAL A 76 -2.91 -4.35 -3.54
C VAL A 76 -3.49 -2.94 -3.47
N LEU A 77 -2.82 -2.01 -2.78
CA LEU A 77 -3.30 -0.63 -2.70
C LEU A 77 -3.41 0.02 -4.08
N ARG A 78 -2.44 -0.24 -4.97
CA ARG A 78 -2.47 0.25 -6.35
C ARG A 78 -3.61 -0.37 -7.15
N GLN A 79 -3.83 -1.67 -7.03
CA GLN A 79 -4.94 -2.33 -7.70
C GLN A 79 -6.30 -1.80 -7.21
N LEU A 80 -6.46 -1.58 -5.90
CA LEU A 80 -7.68 -0.98 -5.37
C LEU A 80 -7.94 0.43 -5.91
N VAL A 81 -6.91 1.26 -6.08
CA VAL A 81 -7.03 2.58 -6.72
C VAL A 81 -7.53 2.43 -8.16
N LEU A 82 -6.92 1.54 -8.93
CA LEU A 82 -7.24 1.34 -10.35
C LEU A 82 -8.64 0.76 -10.57
N GLU A 83 -8.97 -0.34 -9.89
CA GLU A 83 -10.23 -1.06 -10.11
C GLU A 83 -11.45 -0.32 -9.58
N LEU A 84 -11.29 0.43 -8.49
CA LEU A 84 -12.40 1.12 -7.83
C LEU A 84 -12.47 2.60 -8.19
N ASN A 85 -11.51 3.08 -8.99
CA ASN A 85 -11.35 4.48 -9.34
C ASN A 85 -11.36 5.40 -8.09
N LEU A 86 -10.63 4.97 -7.06
CA LEU A 86 -10.48 5.69 -5.80
C LEU A 86 -9.17 6.47 -5.78
N LYS A 87 -9.14 7.61 -5.11
CA LYS A 87 -7.87 8.27 -4.78
C LYS A 87 -7.14 7.50 -3.69
N SER A 88 -5.82 7.47 -3.75
CA SER A 88 -4.92 6.88 -2.74
C SER A 88 -5.27 7.35 -1.32
N SER A 89 -5.54 8.64 -1.14
CA SER A 89 -5.98 9.21 0.15
C SER A 89 -7.25 8.58 0.73
N GLN A 90 -8.16 8.08 -0.11
CA GLN A 90 -9.37 7.38 0.34
C GLN A 90 -9.07 5.99 0.93
N LEU A 91 -7.89 5.43 0.64
CA LEU A 91 -7.40 4.18 1.19
C LEU A 91 -6.59 4.38 2.48
N ALA A 92 -6.27 5.61 2.90
CA ALA A 92 -5.43 5.87 4.07
C ALA A 92 -6.01 5.32 5.40
N GLY A 93 -7.31 5.03 5.45
CA GLY A 93 -7.99 4.42 6.59
C GLY A 93 -8.14 2.90 6.50
N ILE A 94 -7.49 2.23 5.54
CA ILE A 94 -7.56 0.78 5.42
C ILE A 94 -6.86 0.11 6.60
N ASP A 95 -7.47 -0.95 7.13
CA ASP A 95 -6.88 -1.74 8.21
C ASP A 95 -5.85 -2.70 7.61
N LEU A 96 -4.57 -2.33 7.73
CA LEU A 96 -3.47 -3.14 7.22
C LEU A 96 -3.36 -4.50 7.92
N ASN A 97 -3.81 -4.63 9.18
CA ASN A 97 -3.81 -5.95 9.83
C ASN A 97 -4.78 -6.90 9.14
N ARG A 98 -5.94 -6.39 8.69
CA ARG A 98 -6.87 -7.19 7.89
C ARG A 98 -6.31 -7.50 6.51
N LEU A 99 -5.64 -6.54 5.87
CA LEU A 99 -4.99 -6.78 4.59
C LEU A 99 -3.92 -7.88 4.69
N MET A 100 -3.12 -7.86 5.77
CA MET A 100 -2.09 -8.86 6.05
C MET A 100 -2.64 -10.29 6.17
N LEU A 101 -3.93 -10.50 6.48
CA LEU A 101 -4.53 -11.84 6.52
C LEU A 101 -4.58 -12.51 5.14
N PHE A 102 -4.52 -11.73 4.06
CA PHE A 102 -4.59 -12.23 2.68
C PHE A 102 -3.21 -12.45 2.06
N ILE A 103 -2.14 -11.88 2.64
CA ILE A 103 -0.79 -11.94 2.07
C ILE A 103 -0.15 -13.34 2.14
N PRO A 104 -0.37 -14.19 3.16
CA PRO A 104 0.22 -15.53 3.19
C PRO A 104 -0.13 -16.43 2.00
N VAL A 105 -1.24 -16.16 1.31
CA VAL A 105 -1.66 -16.92 0.13
C VAL A 105 -1.26 -16.24 -1.19
N ALA A 106 -0.70 -15.03 -1.15
CA ALA A 106 -0.41 -14.23 -2.33
C ALA A 106 0.69 -14.82 -3.23
N GLU A 107 1.59 -15.66 -2.70
CA GLU A 107 2.57 -16.40 -3.53
C GLU A 107 1.97 -17.58 -4.28
N SER A 108 0.83 -18.08 -3.82
CA SER A 108 0.23 -19.34 -4.28
C SER A 108 -1.08 -19.17 -5.03
N GLU A 109 -1.68 -17.98 -4.96
CA GLU A 109 -2.94 -17.64 -5.60
C GLU A 109 -2.71 -16.70 -6.78
N ASP A 110 -3.60 -16.79 -7.76
CA ASP A 110 -3.67 -15.84 -8.85
C ASP A 110 -3.95 -14.41 -8.34
N GLU A 111 -3.24 -13.42 -8.88
CA GLU A 111 -3.30 -12.03 -8.43
C GLU A 111 -4.71 -11.45 -8.55
N GLU A 112 -5.44 -11.72 -9.63
CA GLU A 112 -6.80 -11.22 -9.84
C GLU A 112 -7.75 -11.81 -8.80
N TYR A 113 -7.61 -13.11 -8.52
CA TYR A 113 -8.41 -13.80 -7.51
C TYR A 113 -8.17 -13.22 -6.10
N LEU A 114 -6.92 -12.92 -5.75
CA LEU A 114 -6.56 -12.30 -4.48
C LEU A 114 -7.21 -10.91 -4.33
N ILE A 115 -7.15 -10.08 -5.36
CA ILE A 115 -7.75 -8.73 -5.34
C ILE A 115 -9.27 -8.79 -5.18
N GLU A 116 -9.95 -9.69 -5.88
CA GLU A 116 -11.40 -9.88 -5.73
C GLU A 116 -11.79 -10.29 -4.30
N ARG A 117 -11.05 -11.24 -3.70
CA ARG A 117 -11.27 -11.61 -2.29
C ARG A 117 -11.07 -10.44 -1.34
N ILE A 118 -10.01 -9.66 -1.54
CA ILE A 118 -9.70 -8.48 -0.73
C ILE A 118 -10.83 -7.45 -0.85
N LYS A 119 -11.33 -7.17 -2.06
CA LYS A 119 -12.48 -6.27 -2.28
C LYS A 119 -13.71 -6.73 -1.52
N VAL A 120 -14.08 -8.00 -1.63
CA VAL A 120 -15.26 -8.55 -0.92
C VAL A 120 -15.12 -8.41 0.59
N ASN A 121 -13.94 -8.68 1.15
CA ASN A 121 -13.76 -8.70 2.61
C ASN A 121 -13.47 -7.32 3.24
N LEU A 122 -12.65 -6.50 2.58
CA LEU A 122 -12.28 -5.17 3.09
C LEU A 122 -13.32 -4.11 2.74
N LEU A 123 -14.00 -4.23 1.60
CA LEU A 123 -14.94 -3.22 1.11
C LEU A 123 -16.39 -3.70 1.06
N GLY A 124 -16.65 -5.00 0.98
CA GLY A 124 -18.01 -5.56 1.06
C GLY A 124 -18.71 -5.33 2.41
N THR A 125 -17.96 -4.96 3.45
CA THR A 125 -18.53 -4.46 4.71
C THR A 125 -19.02 -3.00 4.64
N LYS A 126 -18.70 -2.26 3.56
CA LYS A 126 -19.26 -0.93 3.22
C LYS A 126 -20.46 -1.04 2.25
N LYS A 127 -21.37 -1.98 2.44
CA LYS A 127 -22.77 -1.82 1.96
C LYS A 127 -23.43 -0.68 2.76
N GLY A 128 -23.04 0.56 2.49
CA GLY A 128 -23.50 1.73 3.26
C GLY A 128 -22.91 3.08 2.85
N LEU A 129 -22.28 3.21 1.68
CA LEU A 129 -21.94 4.50 1.09
C LEU A 129 -22.59 4.59 -0.29
N ARG A 130 -23.89 4.88 -0.26
CA ARG A 130 -24.61 5.53 -1.35
C ARG A 130 -24.55 7.04 -1.11
#